data_AF-A0A164PBP8-F1
#
_entry.id   AF-A0A164PBP8-F1
#
_cell.length_a   1.000
_cell.length_b   1.000
_cell.length_c   1.000
_cell.angle_alpha   90.00
_cell.angle_beta   90.00
_cell.angle_gamma   90.00
#
_symmetry.space_group_name_H-M   'P 1'
#
loop_
_entity.id
_entity.type
_entity.pdbx_description
1 polymer ?
#
loop_
_entity_poly.entity_id
_entity_poly.type
_entity_poly.pdbx_seq_one_letter_code
_entity_poly.pdbx_strand_id
1 'polypeptide(L)'
;MRISDITNLESGVEYEEINCFSVEKLKKYAERQKKFAAKYTKSWSKEYKTEWILRNYLSTKMILSSTLLLNSLEFAAERNLRIVEPYLLYYSVLNTSRALLFADPSIEWRDGKLIRLTHHRIIAQTYESLRAISSEEADKVKFILEEAKGLRELFSYRFPARGISEVTNQSTNIEYAEVIKVCRLLTEVAQFNSEIFQVSREKNITEMIEIVTSDLNDGYVYKGYMKSEHKEEADCVFDQEDYYRLGYFIRKKLDPVNIYWIAREGLVEDFFGAWSLDEEDRAEDYFDPDDNWGLLLSPL
;
A
#
# COMPACT_ATOMS: atom_id res chain seq x y z
N MET A 1 1.27 12.40 23.17
CA MET A 1 -0.09 12.53 22.61
C MET A 1 -0.25 11.38 21.62
N ARG A 2 -1.33 10.61 21.69
CA ARG A 2 -1.54 9.47 20.80
C ARG A 2 -2.02 9.95 19.44
N ILE A 3 -1.77 9.19 18.38
CA ILE A 3 -2.26 9.51 17.04
C ILE A 3 -3.80 9.52 16.99
N SER A 4 -4.44 8.66 17.77
CA SER A 4 -5.91 8.64 17.98
C SER A 4 -6.45 9.99 18.48
N ASP A 5 -5.67 10.76 19.24
CA ASP A 5 -6.06 12.09 19.71
C ASP A 5 -6.11 13.13 18.56
N ILE A 6 -5.49 12.83 17.41
CA ILE A 6 -5.45 13.68 16.22
C ILE A 6 -6.55 13.27 15.23
N THR A 7 -6.63 11.96 14.95
CA THR A 7 -7.59 11.40 13.99
C THR A 7 -9.01 11.36 14.57
N ASN A 8 -9.13 11.33 15.91
CA ASN A 8 -10.35 11.03 16.67
C ASN A 8 -10.87 9.61 16.45
N LEU A 9 -9.96 8.66 16.23
CA LEU A 9 -10.30 7.24 16.08
C LEU A 9 -9.27 6.38 16.79
N GLU A 10 -9.71 5.46 17.65
CA GLU A 10 -8.87 4.44 18.26
C GLU A 10 -9.01 3.15 17.43
N SER A 11 -8.09 2.96 16.48
CA SER A 11 -8.12 1.84 15.53
C SER A 11 -7.47 0.56 16.07
N GLY A 12 -6.61 0.68 17.08
CA GLY A 12 -5.75 -0.39 17.58
C GLY A 12 -4.39 -0.49 16.87
N VAL A 13 -4.10 0.38 15.89
CA VAL A 13 -2.79 0.43 15.22
C VAL A 13 -1.75 1.07 16.13
N GLU A 14 -0.59 0.41 16.25
CA GLU A 14 0.59 0.98 16.88
C GLU A 14 1.42 1.78 15.86
N TYR A 15 1.48 3.09 16.07
CA TYR A 15 2.19 4.04 15.22
C TYR A 15 3.61 4.28 15.74
N GLU A 16 4.62 3.93 14.95
CA GLU A 16 6.03 4.05 15.30
C GLU A 16 6.73 5.15 14.49
N GLU A 17 6.74 5.02 13.17
CA GLU A 17 7.57 5.84 12.28
C GLU A 17 6.98 7.22 12.00
N ILE A 18 5.64 7.38 12.03
CA ILE A 18 4.95 8.67 11.85
C ILE A 18 5.34 9.69 12.93
N ASN A 19 5.90 9.23 14.05
CA ASN A 19 6.39 10.08 15.13
C ASN A 19 7.63 10.90 14.74
N CYS A 20 8.22 10.67 13.55
CA CYS A 20 9.19 11.57 12.95
C CYS A 20 8.61 12.97 12.70
N PHE A 21 7.28 13.09 12.60
CA PHE A 21 6.59 14.37 12.49
C PHE A 21 6.22 14.95 13.85
N SER A 22 6.46 16.25 14.03
CA SER A 22 5.93 16.98 15.20
C SER A 22 4.40 16.92 15.25
N VAL A 23 3.85 16.85 16.45
CA VAL A 23 2.41 16.87 16.72
C VAL A 23 1.69 18.03 16.01
N GLU A 24 2.29 19.22 15.98
CA GLU A 24 1.72 20.41 15.34
C GLU A 24 1.56 20.23 13.83
N LYS A 25 2.58 19.67 13.17
CA LYS A 25 2.55 19.33 11.74
C LYS A 25 1.46 18.30 11.44
N LEU A 26 1.35 17.25 12.25
CA LEU A 26 0.32 16.21 12.10
C LEU A 26 -1.10 16.77 12.29
N LYS A 27 -1.33 17.62 13.30
CA LYS A 27 -2.62 18.30 13.48
C LYS A 27 -2.98 19.18 12.29
N LYS A 28 -2.03 19.96 11.77
CA LYS A 28 -2.25 20.81 10.59
C LYS A 28 -2.57 19.97 9.35
N TYR A 29 -1.86 18.87 9.16
CA TYR A 29 -2.12 17.93 8.06
C TYR A 29 -3.48 17.26 8.21
N ALA A 30 -3.85 16.82 9.41
CA ALA A 30 -5.16 16.24 9.68
C ALA A 30 -6.31 17.20 9.34
N GLU A 31 -6.22 18.47 9.74
CA GLU A 31 -7.24 19.47 9.40
C GLU A 31 -7.33 19.73 7.90
N ARG A 32 -6.20 19.67 7.18
CA ARG A 32 -6.19 19.71 5.71
C ARG A 32 -6.92 18.49 5.15
N GLN A 33 -6.61 17.28 5.62
CA GLN A 33 -7.21 16.05 5.10
C GLN A 33 -8.70 15.90 5.44
N LYS A 34 -9.13 16.34 6.63
CA LYS A 34 -10.56 16.44 6.99
C LYS A 34 -11.34 17.30 6.00
N LYS A 35 -10.78 18.41 5.53
CA LYS A 35 -11.42 19.26 4.50
C LYS A 35 -11.56 18.55 3.17
N PHE A 36 -10.56 17.77 2.75
CA PHE A 36 -10.64 16.98 1.53
C PHE A 36 -11.63 15.83 1.67
N ALA A 37 -11.55 15.04 2.74
CA ALA A 37 -12.50 13.96 3.03
C ALA A 37 -13.95 14.46 3.04
N ALA A 38 -14.20 15.60 3.69
CA ALA A 38 -15.52 16.22 3.75
C ALA A 38 -16.10 16.61 2.38
N LYS A 39 -15.27 16.82 1.34
CA LYS A 39 -15.77 17.05 -0.02
C LYS A 39 -16.49 15.81 -0.55
N TYR A 40 -15.96 14.63 -0.30
CA TYR A 40 -16.57 13.37 -0.70
C TYR A 40 -17.75 13.02 0.20
N THR A 41 -17.55 13.05 1.52
CA THR A 41 -18.53 12.51 2.47
C THR A 41 -19.77 13.38 2.64
N LYS A 42 -19.73 14.68 2.30
CA LYS A 42 -20.92 15.56 2.32
C LYS A 42 -21.75 15.49 1.04
N SER A 43 -21.15 15.08 -0.08
CA SER A 43 -21.85 14.85 -1.34
C SER A 43 -21.84 13.35 -1.64
N TRP A 44 -22.16 12.54 -0.65
CA TRP A 44 -22.01 11.09 -0.75
C TRP A 44 -22.87 10.53 -1.87
N SER A 45 -22.26 9.69 -2.69
CA SER A 45 -22.91 9.08 -3.84
C SER A 45 -22.46 7.64 -3.98
N LYS A 46 -23.14 6.92 -4.88
CA LYS A 46 -22.75 5.55 -5.25
C LYS A 46 -21.31 5.50 -5.75
N GLU A 47 -20.91 6.45 -6.58
CA GLU A 47 -19.57 6.56 -7.16
C GLU A 47 -18.50 6.75 -6.08
N TYR A 48 -18.74 7.65 -5.12
CA TYR A 48 -17.78 7.85 -4.02
C TYR A 48 -17.72 6.67 -3.06
N LYS A 49 -18.84 5.98 -2.82
CA LYS A 49 -18.83 4.74 -2.04
C LYS A 49 -17.97 3.67 -2.72
N THR A 50 -18.19 3.44 -4.00
CA THR A 50 -17.40 2.52 -4.82
C THR A 50 -15.91 2.89 -4.81
N GLU A 51 -15.59 4.16 -5.09
CA GLU A 51 -14.22 4.67 -5.10
C GLU A 51 -13.50 4.42 -3.77
N TRP A 52 -14.13 4.76 -2.65
CA TRP A 52 -13.46 4.69 -1.34
C TRP A 52 -13.37 3.27 -0.78
N ILE A 53 -14.29 2.37 -1.15
CA ILE A 53 -14.11 0.93 -0.90
C ILE A 53 -12.88 0.42 -1.67
N LEU A 54 -12.78 0.73 -2.97
CA LEU A 54 -11.66 0.29 -3.81
C LEU A 54 -10.33 0.87 -3.33
N ARG A 55 -10.28 2.17 -2.98
CA ARG A 55 -9.06 2.81 -2.46
C ARG A 55 -8.51 2.11 -1.23
N ASN A 56 -9.35 1.88 -0.22
CA ASN A 56 -8.88 1.30 1.03
C ASN A 56 -8.55 -0.19 0.85
N TYR A 57 -9.30 -0.91 0.00
CA TYR A 57 -8.99 -2.29 -0.37
C TYR A 57 -7.64 -2.41 -1.08
N LEU A 58 -7.43 -1.62 -2.13
CA LEU A 58 -6.18 -1.61 -2.89
C LEU A 58 -5.00 -1.14 -2.02
N SER A 59 -5.21 -0.16 -1.14
CA SER A 59 -4.20 0.27 -0.17
C SER A 59 -3.76 -0.89 0.73
N THR A 60 -4.73 -1.63 1.28
CA THR A 60 -4.46 -2.83 2.08
C THR A 60 -3.67 -3.87 1.29
N LYS A 61 -4.08 -4.20 0.07
CA LYS A 61 -3.35 -5.14 -0.81
C LYS A 61 -1.92 -4.70 -1.09
N MET A 62 -1.67 -3.41 -1.29
CA MET A 62 -0.32 -2.90 -1.52
C MET A 62 0.55 -3.06 -0.27
N ILE A 63 0.00 -2.86 0.93
CA ILE A 63 0.72 -3.05 2.19
C ILE A 63 1.02 -4.53 2.44
N LEU A 64 0.04 -5.42 2.22
CA LEU A 64 0.25 -6.88 2.33
C LEU A 64 1.28 -7.38 1.32
N SER A 65 1.20 -6.89 0.08
CA SER A 65 2.20 -7.19 -0.95
C SER A 65 3.60 -6.70 -0.55
N SER A 66 3.74 -5.49 0.00
CA SER A 66 5.03 -5.02 0.50
C SER A 66 5.56 -5.86 1.66
N THR A 67 4.68 -6.33 2.54
CA THR A 67 5.07 -7.21 3.66
C THR A 67 5.60 -8.53 3.12
N LEU A 68 4.88 -9.17 2.19
CA LEU A 68 5.33 -10.39 1.52
C LEU A 68 6.70 -10.21 0.84
N LEU A 69 6.91 -9.08 0.15
CA LEU A 69 8.17 -8.76 -0.53
C LEU A 69 9.33 -8.57 0.45
N LEU A 70 9.09 -7.96 1.62
CA LEU A 70 10.11 -7.77 2.66
C LEU A 70 10.45 -9.10 3.36
N ASN A 71 9.46 -9.94 3.65
CA ASN A 71 9.72 -11.27 4.21
C ASN A 71 10.46 -12.15 3.19
N SER A 72 10.07 -12.08 1.91
CA SER A 72 10.78 -12.76 0.82
C SER A 72 12.22 -12.27 0.69
N LEU A 73 12.48 -11.00 0.97
CA LEU A 73 13.82 -10.41 0.93
C LEU A 73 14.70 -10.97 2.06
N GLU A 74 14.17 -11.05 3.27
CA GLU A 74 14.85 -11.64 4.42
C GLU A 74 15.21 -13.11 4.13
N PHE A 75 14.24 -13.91 3.70
CA PHE A 75 14.46 -15.31 3.33
C PHE A 75 15.48 -15.45 2.18
N ALA A 76 15.38 -14.63 1.13
CA ALA A 76 16.33 -14.65 0.03
C ALA A 76 17.75 -14.29 0.48
N ALA A 77 17.90 -13.35 1.42
CA ALA A 77 19.20 -12.98 1.97
C ALA A 77 19.82 -14.15 2.77
N GLU A 78 19.04 -14.82 3.61
CA GLU A 78 19.47 -15.99 4.38
C GLU A 78 19.91 -17.16 3.49
N ARG A 79 19.26 -17.33 2.32
CA ARG A 79 19.59 -18.37 1.33
C ARG A 79 20.59 -17.91 0.27
N ASN A 80 21.19 -16.74 0.42
CA ASN A 80 22.14 -16.16 -0.54
C ASN A 80 21.57 -16.02 -1.97
N LEU A 81 20.24 -15.86 -2.11
CA LEU A 81 19.56 -15.53 -3.36
C LEU A 81 19.58 -14.02 -3.58
N ARG A 82 20.77 -13.43 -3.63
CA ARG A 82 20.93 -11.97 -3.58
C ARG A 82 20.39 -11.25 -4.82
N ILE A 83 20.30 -11.94 -5.95
CA ILE A 83 19.87 -11.38 -7.23
C ILE A 83 18.48 -10.71 -7.19
N VAL A 84 17.60 -11.16 -6.28
CA VAL A 84 16.25 -10.60 -6.16
C VAL A 84 16.18 -9.35 -5.29
N GLU A 85 17.21 -9.08 -4.48
CA GLU A 85 17.22 -7.97 -3.49
C GLU A 85 16.78 -6.63 -4.08
N PRO A 86 17.33 -6.16 -5.24
CA PRO A 86 16.97 -4.84 -5.78
C PRO A 86 15.49 -4.71 -6.15
N TYR A 87 14.87 -5.83 -6.56
CA TYR A 87 13.48 -5.86 -6.99
C TYR A 87 12.54 -5.84 -5.80
N LEU A 88 12.82 -6.69 -4.80
CA LEU A 88 12.01 -6.80 -3.59
C LEU A 88 12.03 -5.49 -2.81
N LEU A 89 13.22 -4.88 -2.63
CA LEU A 89 13.35 -3.56 -2.00
C LEU A 89 12.54 -2.49 -2.72
N TYR A 90 12.75 -2.36 -4.03
CA TYR A 90 12.11 -1.31 -4.81
C TYR A 90 10.59 -1.44 -4.82
N TYR A 91 10.06 -2.64 -5.08
CA TYR A 91 8.62 -2.85 -5.13
C TYR A 91 7.96 -2.75 -3.75
N SER A 92 8.68 -3.06 -2.66
CA SER A 92 8.18 -2.83 -1.30
C SER A 92 7.89 -1.35 -1.05
N VAL A 93 8.82 -0.45 -1.38
CA VAL A 93 8.62 1.00 -1.19
C VAL A 93 7.63 1.57 -2.20
N LEU A 94 7.64 1.07 -3.44
CA LEU A 94 6.70 1.53 -4.48
C LEU A 94 5.25 1.16 -4.14
N ASN A 95 5.02 -0.04 -3.59
CA ASN A 95 3.68 -0.49 -3.22
C ASN A 95 3.17 0.26 -1.99
N THR A 96 3.96 0.45 -0.93
CA THR A 96 3.55 1.29 0.22
C THR A 96 3.33 2.75 -0.19
N SER A 97 4.08 3.25 -1.19
CA SER A 97 3.81 4.56 -1.81
C SER A 97 2.41 4.59 -2.45
N ARG A 98 2.05 3.56 -3.24
CA ARG A 98 0.69 3.43 -3.79
C ARG A 98 -0.37 3.37 -2.69
N ALA A 99 -0.10 2.64 -1.61
CA ALA A 99 -1.01 2.54 -0.47
C ALA A 99 -1.35 3.92 0.09
N LEU A 100 -0.33 4.77 0.30
CA LEU A 100 -0.50 6.16 0.70
C LEU A 100 -1.35 6.95 -0.32
N LEU A 101 -1.04 6.86 -1.61
CA LEU A 101 -1.76 7.63 -2.64
C LEU A 101 -3.23 7.21 -2.75
N PHE A 102 -3.54 5.92 -2.58
CA PHE A 102 -4.93 5.46 -2.57
C PHE A 102 -5.70 6.03 -1.37
N ALA A 103 -5.06 6.09 -0.20
CA ALA A 103 -5.66 6.57 1.04
C ALA A 103 -5.74 8.11 1.15
N ASP A 104 -4.96 8.88 0.37
CA ASP A 104 -4.92 10.34 0.45
C ASP A 104 -6.17 10.98 -0.19
N PRO A 105 -7.07 11.62 0.60
CA PRO A 105 -8.28 12.25 0.05
C PRO A 105 -7.98 13.52 -0.75
N SER A 106 -6.75 14.05 -0.73
CA SER A 106 -6.37 15.18 -1.58
C SER A 106 -6.05 14.77 -3.02
N ILE A 107 -5.96 13.47 -3.31
CA ILE A 107 -5.68 12.91 -4.63
C ILE A 107 -6.97 12.40 -5.26
N GLU A 108 -7.24 12.80 -6.50
CA GLU A 108 -8.43 12.37 -7.26
C GLU A 108 -8.27 10.96 -7.85
N TRP A 109 -9.34 10.16 -7.82
CA TRP A 109 -9.39 8.81 -8.40
C TRP A 109 -9.29 8.82 -9.92
N ARG A 110 -9.96 9.80 -10.54
CA ARG A 110 -10.03 10.02 -11.99
C ARG A 110 -10.40 8.75 -12.75
N ASP A 111 -11.52 8.13 -12.38
CA ASP A 111 -12.06 6.92 -13.01
C ASP A 111 -11.02 5.79 -13.08
N GLY A 112 -10.39 5.46 -11.95
CA GLY A 112 -9.40 4.38 -11.85
C GLY A 112 -8.02 4.70 -12.42
N LYS A 113 -7.79 5.90 -12.98
CA LYS A 113 -6.45 6.30 -13.47
C LYS A 113 -5.39 6.30 -12.38
N LEU A 114 -5.79 6.47 -11.11
CA LEU A 114 -4.89 6.37 -9.95
C LEU A 114 -4.21 4.99 -9.85
N ILE A 115 -4.90 3.90 -10.23
CA ILE A 115 -4.33 2.53 -10.24
C ILE A 115 -3.17 2.43 -11.25
N ARG A 116 -3.28 3.17 -12.36
CA ARG A 116 -2.39 3.06 -13.53
C ARG A 116 -1.30 4.13 -13.56
N LEU A 117 -0.99 4.75 -12.42
CA LEU A 117 0.11 5.71 -12.36
C LEU A 117 1.44 5.06 -12.74
N THR A 118 2.24 5.80 -13.50
CA THR A 118 3.62 5.42 -13.81
C THR A 118 4.50 5.56 -12.57
N HIS A 119 5.61 4.84 -12.52
CA HIS A 119 6.52 4.84 -11.38
C HIS A 119 7.02 6.25 -11.02
N HIS A 120 7.37 7.06 -12.04
CA HIS A 120 7.76 8.46 -11.85
C HIS A 120 6.64 9.29 -11.22
N ARG A 121 5.38 9.09 -11.63
CA ARG A 121 4.24 9.81 -11.05
C ARG A 121 3.96 9.38 -9.61
N ILE A 122 4.13 8.08 -9.29
CA ILE A 122 3.99 7.58 -7.92
C ILE A 122 5.03 8.27 -7.02
N ILE A 123 6.30 8.29 -7.42
CA ILE A 123 7.37 8.95 -6.64
C ILE A 123 7.06 10.44 -6.45
N ALA A 124 6.70 11.15 -7.53
CA ALA A 124 6.41 12.58 -7.46
C ALA A 124 5.20 12.90 -6.56
N GLN A 125 4.11 12.11 -6.63
CA GLN A 125 2.94 12.35 -5.80
C GLN A 125 3.18 11.97 -4.33
N THR A 126 3.92 10.89 -4.09
CA THR A 126 4.30 10.47 -2.73
C THR A 126 5.11 11.55 -2.03
N TYR A 127 6.06 12.15 -2.77
CA TYR A 127 6.80 13.32 -2.31
C TYR A 127 5.88 14.48 -1.93
N GLU A 128 4.95 14.87 -2.80
CA GLU A 128 4.05 16.00 -2.51
C GLU A 128 3.10 15.72 -1.33
N SER A 129 2.61 14.48 -1.18
CA SER A 129 1.78 14.08 -0.04
C SER A 129 2.54 14.19 1.29
N LEU A 130 3.79 13.73 1.36
CA LEU A 130 4.61 13.84 2.58
C LEU A 130 5.11 15.26 2.82
N ARG A 131 5.43 16.00 1.77
CA ARG A 131 5.89 17.40 1.85
C ARG A 131 4.83 18.32 2.48
N ALA A 132 3.55 17.97 2.33
CA ALA A 132 2.46 18.67 3.01
C ALA A 132 2.54 18.55 4.56
N ILE A 133 3.31 17.60 5.09
CA ILE A 133 3.61 17.42 6.51
C ILE A 133 5.02 17.98 6.81
N SER A 134 6.05 17.49 6.10
CA SER A 134 7.45 17.87 6.30
C SER A 134 8.26 17.69 5.01
N SER A 135 8.87 18.76 4.50
CA SER A 135 9.75 18.67 3.33
C SER A 135 10.97 17.77 3.58
N GLU A 136 11.56 17.84 4.77
CA GLU A 136 12.76 17.06 5.12
C GLU A 136 12.51 15.55 5.01
N GLU A 137 11.42 15.06 5.61
CA GLU A 137 11.07 13.63 5.53
C GLU A 137 10.64 13.23 4.12
N ALA A 138 9.98 14.13 3.39
CA ALA A 138 9.64 13.88 1.99
C ALA A 138 10.90 13.73 1.11
N ASP A 139 11.92 14.56 1.33
CA ASP A 139 13.20 14.47 0.63
C ASP A 139 13.92 13.14 0.95
N LYS A 140 13.91 12.71 2.23
CA LYS A 140 14.46 11.40 2.65
C LYS A 140 13.76 10.23 1.96
N VAL A 141 12.43 10.20 1.99
CA VAL A 141 11.64 9.13 1.35
C VAL A 141 11.85 9.13 -0.16
N LYS A 142 11.90 10.30 -0.80
CA LYS A 142 12.15 10.41 -2.24
C LYS A 142 13.54 9.89 -2.60
N PHE A 143 14.56 10.22 -1.82
CA PHE A 143 15.92 9.69 -2.00
C PHE A 143 15.92 8.16 -2.00
N ILE A 144 15.33 7.52 -0.98
CA ILE A 144 15.26 6.05 -0.89
C ILE A 144 14.51 5.44 -2.09
N LEU A 145 13.40 6.05 -2.52
CA LEU A 145 12.64 5.60 -3.70
C LEU A 145 13.45 5.67 -5.00
N GLU A 146 14.17 6.78 -5.22
CA GLU A 146 14.97 7.00 -6.43
C GLU A 146 16.19 6.07 -6.47
N GLU A 147 16.85 5.90 -5.33
CA GLU A 147 18.02 5.03 -5.18
C GLU A 147 17.63 3.54 -5.35
N ALA A 148 16.54 3.08 -4.70
CA ALA A 148 16.06 1.71 -4.85
C ALA A 148 15.62 1.42 -6.30
N LYS A 149 14.99 2.40 -6.95
CA LYS A 149 14.65 2.31 -8.38
C LYS A 149 15.91 2.20 -9.24
N GLY A 150 16.92 3.03 -9.00
CA GLY A 150 18.19 3.02 -9.72
C GLY A 150 18.90 1.68 -9.60
N LEU A 151 18.94 1.10 -8.39
CA LEU A 151 19.50 -0.22 -8.15
C LEU A 151 18.74 -1.31 -8.93
N ARG A 152 17.40 -1.29 -8.87
CA ARG A 152 16.55 -2.22 -9.65
C ARG A 152 16.81 -2.10 -11.15
N GLU A 153 16.93 -0.89 -11.69
CA GLU A 153 17.19 -0.67 -13.12
C GLU A 153 18.58 -1.15 -13.53
N LEU A 154 19.62 -0.86 -12.73
CA LEU A 154 20.99 -1.32 -12.99
C LEU A 154 21.07 -2.83 -13.09
N PHE A 155 20.45 -3.55 -12.14
CA PHE A 155 20.42 -5.01 -12.13
C PHE A 155 19.40 -5.61 -13.09
N SER A 156 18.50 -4.82 -13.69
CA SER A 156 17.63 -5.28 -14.78
C SER A 156 18.28 -5.18 -16.16
N TYR A 157 19.09 -4.14 -16.39
CA TYR A 157 19.55 -3.80 -17.75
C TYR A 157 21.04 -3.98 -17.98
N ARG A 158 21.87 -3.92 -16.93
CA ARG A 158 23.33 -3.96 -17.06
C ARG A 158 23.97 -5.12 -16.33
N PHE A 159 23.40 -5.52 -15.20
CA PHE A 159 23.83 -6.69 -14.42
C PHE A 159 25.34 -6.72 -14.15
N PRO A 160 25.88 -5.79 -13.34
CA PRO A 160 27.32 -5.71 -13.12
C PRO A 160 27.92 -7.00 -12.55
N ALA A 161 29.03 -7.47 -13.13
CA ALA A 161 29.71 -8.71 -12.72
C ALA A 161 30.27 -8.71 -11.29
N ARG A 162 30.48 -7.52 -10.70
CA ARG A 162 30.90 -7.32 -9.31
C ARG A 162 29.82 -7.63 -8.26
N GLY A 163 28.58 -7.86 -8.68
CA GLY A 163 27.48 -8.18 -7.77
C GLY A 163 26.95 -6.99 -6.97
N ILE A 164 25.96 -7.24 -6.12
CA ILE A 164 25.12 -6.23 -5.46
C ILE A 164 25.84 -5.54 -4.29
N SER A 165 26.54 -6.29 -3.44
CA SER A 165 27.24 -5.71 -2.26
C SER A 165 28.32 -4.71 -2.64
N GLU A 166 29.02 -4.91 -3.76
CA GLU A 166 30.06 -3.97 -4.17
C GLU A 166 29.48 -2.70 -4.81
N VAL A 167 28.33 -2.81 -5.48
CA VAL A 167 27.65 -1.65 -6.09
C VAL A 167 27.04 -0.74 -5.04
N THR A 168 26.36 -1.33 -4.06
CA THR A 168 25.74 -0.61 -2.94
C THR A 168 26.80 0.22 -2.21
N ASN A 169 27.87 -0.41 -1.73
CA ASN A 169 28.97 0.26 -1.03
C ASN A 169 29.71 1.38 -1.80
N GLN A 170 29.51 1.54 -3.11
CA GLN A 170 30.18 2.56 -3.92
C GLN A 170 29.30 3.73 -4.34
N SER A 171 28.00 3.50 -4.52
CA SER A 171 27.13 4.47 -5.21
C SER A 171 25.83 4.74 -4.46
N THR A 172 25.46 3.92 -3.48
CA THR A 172 24.18 4.04 -2.78
C THR A 172 24.26 3.47 -1.36
N ASN A 173 24.02 4.30 -0.35
CA ASN A 173 24.07 3.90 1.06
C ASN A 173 22.70 3.44 1.60
N ILE A 174 21.80 2.89 0.76
CA ILE A 174 20.51 2.41 1.27
C ILE A 174 20.74 1.18 2.16
N GLU A 175 20.38 1.31 3.43
CA GLU A 175 20.30 0.18 4.34
C GLU A 175 18.90 -0.46 4.32
N TYR A 176 18.81 -1.78 4.46
CA TYR A 176 17.53 -2.49 4.44
C TYR A 176 16.61 -2.05 5.57
N ALA A 177 17.17 -1.77 6.75
CA ALA A 177 16.44 -1.24 7.88
C ALA A 177 15.80 0.13 7.55
N GLU A 178 16.48 0.99 6.79
CA GLU A 178 15.91 2.28 6.36
C GLU A 178 14.74 2.10 5.39
N VAL A 179 14.84 1.11 4.49
CA VAL A 179 13.73 0.77 3.57
C VAL A 179 12.50 0.29 4.35
N ILE A 180 12.68 -0.56 5.36
CA ILE A 180 11.57 -1.02 6.21
C ILE A 180 10.94 0.17 6.94
N LYS A 181 11.73 1.08 7.51
CA LYS A 181 11.23 2.30 8.16
C LYS A 181 10.44 3.18 7.22
N VAL A 182 10.90 3.38 5.97
CA VAL A 182 10.16 4.13 4.96
C VAL A 182 8.84 3.43 4.60
N CYS A 183 8.85 2.11 4.41
CA CYS A 183 7.64 1.34 4.15
C CYS A 183 6.62 1.46 5.31
N ARG A 184 7.09 1.38 6.56
CA ARG A 184 6.26 1.58 7.76
C ARG A 184 5.70 2.99 7.81
N LEU A 185 6.54 4.02 7.64
CA LEU A 185 6.10 5.42 7.60
C LEU A 185 5.00 5.65 6.55
N LEU A 186 5.19 5.15 5.33
CA LEU A 186 4.20 5.28 4.25
C LEU A 186 2.88 4.57 4.60
N THR A 187 2.97 3.39 5.20
CA THR A 187 1.81 2.60 5.67
C THR A 187 1.07 3.33 6.78
N GLU A 188 1.78 3.87 7.77
CA GLU A 188 1.21 4.61 8.88
C GLU A 188 0.51 5.90 8.41
N VAL A 189 1.10 6.64 7.46
CA VAL A 189 0.44 7.83 6.88
C VAL A 189 -0.78 7.42 6.05
N ALA A 190 -0.74 6.28 5.35
CA ALA A 190 -1.91 5.74 4.65
C ALA A 190 -3.03 5.40 5.63
N GLN A 191 -2.71 4.68 6.72
CA GLN A 191 -3.65 4.36 7.79
C GLN A 191 -4.23 5.64 8.40
N PHE A 192 -3.39 6.60 8.78
CA PHE A 192 -3.79 7.90 9.32
C PHE A 192 -4.81 8.63 8.42
N ASN A 193 -4.57 8.66 7.10
CA ASN A 193 -5.50 9.25 6.14
C ASN A 193 -6.82 8.48 6.07
N SER A 194 -6.77 7.14 6.10
CA SER A 194 -7.96 6.29 6.07
C SER A 194 -8.82 6.43 7.35
N GLU A 195 -8.21 6.64 8.52
CA GLU A 195 -8.92 6.95 9.77
C GLU A 195 -9.65 8.30 9.69
N ILE A 196 -8.97 9.34 9.19
CA ILE A 196 -9.57 10.65 8.97
C ILE A 196 -10.78 10.56 8.03
N PHE A 197 -10.65 9.76 6.97
CA PHE A 197 -11.75 9.54 6.03
C PHE A 197 -12.93 8.83 6.71
N GLN A 198 -12.67 7.77 7.48
CA GLN A 198 -13.71 7.06 8.23
C GLN A 198 -14.44 7.98 9.20
N VAL A 199 -13.74 8.78 10.00
CA VAL A 199 -14.37 9.74 10.92
C VAL A 199 -15.22 10.76 10.17
N SER A 200 -14.75 11.24 9.01
CA SER A 200 -15.54 12.13 8.16
C SER A 200 -16.79 11.43 7.63
N ARG A 201 -16.71 10.14 7.28
CA ARG A 201 -17.85 9.34 6.83
C ARG A 201 -18.88 9.20 7.93
N GLU A 202 -18.47 8.73 9.11
CA GLU A 202 -19.35 8.51 10.26
C GLU A 202 -20.10 9.77 10.67
N LYS A 203 -19.48 10.94 10.47
CA LYS A 203 -20.09 12.23 10.77
C LYS A 203 -21.10 12.71 9.72
N ASN A 204 -20.83 12.51 8.42
CA ASN A 204 -21.57 13.19 7.35
C ASN A 204 -22.55 12.28 6.59
N ILE A 205 -22.38 10.96 6.65
CA ILE A 205 -23.12 10.00 5.84
C ILE A 205 -24.19 9.36 6.71
N THR A 206 -25.45 9.69 6.42
CA THR A 206 -26.62 9.20 7.17
C THR A 206 -27.46 8.21 6.39
N GLU A 207 -27.27 8.13 5.08
CA GLU A 207 -28.05 7.30 4.18
C GLU A 207 -27.24 6.10 3.69
N MET A 208 -27.89 4.94 3.68
CA MET A 208 -27.31 3.72 3.14
C MET A 208 -27.44 3.71 1.62
N ILE A 209 -26.31 3.72 0.92
CA ILE A 209 -26.27 3.56 -0.54
C ILE A 209 -25.92 2.11 -0.85
N GLU A 210 -26.75 1.47 -1.66
CA GLU A 210 -26.50 0.11 -2.16
C GLU A 210 -25.59 0.14 -3.40
N ILE A 211 -24.66 -0.79 -3.43
CA ILE A 211 -23.77 -1.06 -4.57
C ILE A 211 -23.84 -2.56 -4.89
N VAL A 212 -23.51 -2.91 -6.13
CA VAL A 212 -23.43 -4.29 -6.62
C VAL A 212 -21.98 -4.64 -6.96
N THR A 213 -21.66 -5.93 -7.05
CA THR A 213 -20.27 -6.38 -7.24
C THR A 213 -19.63 -5.79 -8.50
N SER A 214 -20.40 -5.64 -9.59
CA SER A 214 -19.91 -5.01 -10.82
C SER A 214 -19.47 -3.56 -10.67
N ASP A 215 -19.92 -2.85 -9.64
CA ASP A 215 -19.42 -1.50 -9.36
C ASP A 215 -17.94 -1.54 -8.92
N LEU A 216 -17.49 -2.64 -8.32
CA LEU A 216 -16.12 -2.85 -7.82
C LEU A 216 -15.20 -3.55 -8.84
N ASN A 217 -15.58 -3.60 -10.13
CA ASN A 217 -14.83 -4.28 -11.19
C ASN A 217 -13.33 -3.92 -11.21
N ASP A 218 -12.96 -2.66 -10.95
CA ASP A 218 -11.57 -2.21 -10.94
C ASP A 218 -10.71 -2.86 -9.83
N GLY A 219 -11.35 -3.52 -8.85
CA GLY A 219 -10.69 -4.23 -7.76
C GLY A 219 -10.38 -5.70 -8.05
N TYR A 220 -11.02 -6.32 -9.05
CA TYR A 220 -10.86 -7.76 -9.35
C TYR A 220 -10.72 -8.08 -10.85
N VAL A 221 -10.80 -7.08 -11.73
CA VAL A 221 -10.63 -7.23 -13.18
C VAL A 221 -9.39 -6.46 -13.64
N TYR A 222 -8.29 -7.17 -13.86
CA TYR A 222 -7.00 -6.60 -14.22
C TYR A 222 -6.81 -6.54 -15.73
N LYS A 223 -7.07 -5.35 -16.29
CA LYS A 223 -6.98 -5.09 -17.73
C LYS A 223 -5.64 -4.48 -18.11
N GLY A 224 -5.01 -5.02 -19.15
CA GLY A 224 -3.86 -4.39 -19.81
C GLY A 224 -2.50 -4.69 -19.19
N TYR A 225 -2.42 -5.59 -18.21
CA TYR A 225 -1.16 -6.02 -17.60
C TYR A 225 -0.50 -7.17 -18.37
N MET A 226 -1.30 -8.06 -18.95
CA MET A 226 -0.84 -9.21 -19.73
C MET A 226 -1.02 -8.89 -21.23
N LYS A 227 -0.01 -8.26 -21.83
CA LYS A 227 -0.01 -7.92 -23.26
C LYS A 227 1.17 -8.60 -23.95
N SER A 228 0.89 -9.20 -25.10
CA SER A 228 1.90 -9.78 -25.99
C SER A 228 1.69 -9.23 -27.40
N GLU A 229 2.77 -9.10 -28.18
CA GLU A 229 2.68 -8.75 -29.60
C GLU A 229 1.97 -9.84 -30.42
N HIS A 230 1.81 -11.04 -29.85
CA HIS A 230 1.12 -12.17 -30.48
C HIS A 230 -0.40 -12.20 -30.23
N LYS A 231 -0.97 -11.21 -29.52
CA LYS A 231 -2.41 -11.07 -29.29
C LYS A 231 -2.88 -9.67 -29.68
N GLU A 232 -3.98 -9.58 -30.43
CA GLU A 232 -4.55 -8.29 -30.86
C GLU A 232 -5.07 -7.48 -29.67
N GLU A 233 -5.63 -8.15 -28.66
CA GLU A 233 -6.13 -7.54 -27.43
C GLU A 233 -5.30 -7.97 -26.22
N ALA A 234 -5.12 -7.06 -25.27
CA ALA A 234 -4.48 -7.40 -24.00
C ALA A 234 -5.40 -8.30 -23.19
N ASP A 235 -4.83 -9.32 -22.53
CA ASP A 235 -5.61 -10.22 -21.69
C ASP A 235 -6.21 -9.43 -20.51
N CYS A 236 -7.36 -9.93 -20.07
CA CYS A 236 -8.10 -9.46 -18.92
C CYS A 236 -8.05 -10.57 -17.87
N VAL A 237 -7.32 -10.34 -16.78
CA VAL A 237 -7.25 -11.31 -15.68
C VAL A 237 -8.40 -11.03 -14.72
N PHE A 238 -9.24 -12.03 -14.49
CA PHE A 238 -10.27 -11.99 -13.45
C PHE A 238 -9.73 -12.70 -12.21
N ASP A 239 -9.59 -11.96 -11.12
CA ASP A 239 -9.14 -12.50 -9.84
C ASP A 239 -10.34 -12.95 -9.02
N GLN A 240 -10.46 -14.27 -8.81
CA GLN A 240 -11.61 -14.85 -8.12
C GLN A 240 -11.61 -14.50 -6.63
N GLU A 241 -10.44 -14.48 -5.99
CA GLU A 241 -10.32 -14.17 -4.56
C GLU A 241 -10.70 -12.72 -4.29
N ASP A 242 -10.22 -11.78 -5.10
CA ASP A 242 -10.63 -10.39 -5.00
C ASP A 242 -12.12 -10.19 -5.26
N TYR A 243 -12.69 -10.92 -6.23
CA TYR A 243 -14.11 -10.89 -6.50
C TYR A 243 -14.93 -11.37 -5.29
N TYR A 244 -14.55 -12.51 -4.69
CA TYR A 244 -15.23 -13.05 -3.52
C TYR A 244 -15.13 -12.12 -2.31
N ARG A 245 -13.95 -11.53 -2.10
CA ARG A 245 -13.65 -10.61 -1.00
C ARG A 245 -14.41 -9.29 -1.10
N LEU A 246 -14.38 -8.65 -2.27
CA LEU A 246 -15.16 -7.43 -2.51
C LEU A 246 -16.66 -7.72 -2.49
N GLY A 247 -17.08 -8.88 -2.98
CA GLY A 247 -18.44 -9.37 -2.83
C GLY A 247 -18.86 -9.58 -1.37
N TYR A 248 -17.94 -10.02 -0.50
CA TYR A 248 -18.18 -10.15 0.95
C TYR A 248 -18.44 -8.78 1.58
N PHE A 249 -17.66 -7.75 1.25
CA PHE A 249 -17.91 -6.38 1.73
C PHE A 249 -19.31 -5.88 1.36
N ILE A 250 -19.76 -6.16 0.14
CA ILE A 250 -21.12 -5.81 -0.30
C ILE A 250 -22.17 -6.57 0.50
N ARG A 251 -22.03 -7.89 0.67
CA ARG A 251 -22.98 -8.71 1.45
C ARG A 251 -23.08 -8.25 2.90
N LYS A 252 -21.97 -7.81 3.49
CA LYS A 252 -21.92 -7.23 4.84
C LYS A 252 -22.36 -5.78 4.91
N LYS A 253 -22.75 -5.18 3.78
CA LYS A 253 -23.12 -3.77 3.65
C LYS A 253 -22.05 -2.83 4.22
N LEU A 254 -20.79 -3.20 4.02
CA LEU A 254 -19.65 -2.47 4.54
C LEU A 254 -19.54 -1.12 3.82
N ASP A 255 -19.55 -0.04 4.60
CA ASP A 255 -19.11 1.26 4.15
C ASP A 255 -17.58 1.37 4.28
N PRO A 256 -16.91 2.29 3.57
CA PRO A 256 -15.47 2.48 3.70
C PRO A 256 -15.04 2.63 5.16
N VAL A 257 -14.20 1.71 5.63
CA VAL A 257 -13.51 1.74 6.93
C VAL A 257 -12.01 1.89 6.69
N ASN A 258 -11.26 2.25 7.74
CA ASN A 258 -9.81 2.39 7.67
C ASN A 258 -9.10 1.07 7.28
N ILE A 259 -7.89 1.19 6.78
CA ILE A 259 -7.10 0.09 6.18
C ILE A 259 -6.95 -1.09 7.15
N TYR A 260 -6.61 -0.81 8.41
CA TYR A 260 -6.42 -1.85 9.41
C TYR A 260 -7.69 -2.69 9.67
N TRP A 261 -8.87 -2.07 9.62
CA TRP A 261 -10.14 -2.81 9.74
C TRP A 261 -10.45 -3.66 8.51
N ILE A 262 -10.03 -3.24 7.30
CA ILE A 262 -10.16 -4.08 6.10
C ILE A 262 -9.26 -5.30 6.18
N ALA A 263 -8.05 -5.16 6.75
CA ALA A 263 -7.13 -6.26 6.93
C ALA A 263 -7.72 -7.38 7.81
N ARG A 264 -8.34 -7.05 8.95
CA ARG A 264 -8.83 -8.00 9.97
C ARG A 264 -9.91 -9.00 9.55
N GLU A 265 -10.60 -8.81 8.43
CA GLU A 265 -11.75 -9.63 8.04
C GLU A 265 -11.36 -10.97 7.39
N GLY A 266 -10.24 -11.59 7.78
CA GLY A 266 -9.72 -12.80 7.12
C GLY A 266 -8.98 -12.51 5.81
N LEU A 267 -8.75 -11.23 5.47
CA LEU A 267 -8.06 -10.84 4.24
C LEU A 267 -6.56 -11.11 4.34
N VAL A 268 -5.98 -10.94 5.53
CA VAL A 268 -4.54 -11.18 5.74
C VAL A 268 -4.23 -12.66 5.49
N GLU A 269 -4.99 -13.54 6.11
CA GLU A 269 -4.90 -15.00 6.00
C GLU A 269 -5.08 -15.47 4.54
N ASP A 270 -6.14 -15.01 3.86
CA ASP A 270 -6.38 -15.38 2.46
C ASP A 270 -5.27 -14.85 1.53
N PHE A 271 -4.76 -13.64 1.78
CA PHE A 271 -3.73 -13.05 0.95
C PHE A 271 -2.40 -13.78 1.05
N PHE A 272 -1.92 -14.08 2.28
CA PHE A 272 -0.65 -14.77 2.48
C PHE A 272 -0.76 -16.27 2.19
N GLY A 273 -1.87 -16.90 2.58
CA GLY A 273 -2.15 -18.30 2.28
C GLY A 273 -2.13 -18.64 0.79
N ALA A 274 -2.46 -17.69 -0.09
CA ALA A 274 -2.36 -17.86 -1.55
C ALA A 274 -0.90 -18.03 -2.06
N TRP A 275 0.10 -17.73 -1.24
CA TRP A 275 1.52 -17.90 -1.55
C TRP A 275 2.16 -19.08 -0.81
N SER A 276 1.40 -19.77 0.05
CA SER A 276 1.89 -20.91 0.83
C SER A 276 1.86 -22.18 -0.03
N LEU A 277 2.82 -23.07 0.21
CA LEU A 277 2.76 -24.43 -0.33
C LEU A 277 1.74 -25.26 0.46
N ASP A 278 1.14 -26.24 -0.23
CA ASP A 278 0.37 -27.31 0.42
C ASP A 278 1.25 -28.02 1.46
N GLU A 279 0.66 -28.44 2.59
CA GLU A 279 1.42 -29.03 3.71
C GLU A 279 2.31 -30.21 3.30
N GLU A 280 1.84 -30.99 2.32
CA GLU A 280 2.55 -32.17 1.79
C GLU A 280 3.82 -31.80 0.99
N ASP A 281 3.90 -30.58 0.46
CA ASP A 281 5.01 -30.09 -0.37
C ASP A 281 6.04 -29.25 0.41
N ARG A 282 5.81 -29.01 1.71
CA ARG A 282 6.70 -28.19 2.56
C ARG A 282 7.97 -28.96 2.94
N ALA A 283 9.12 -28.43 2.52
CA ALA A 283 10.42 -28.84 3.05
C ALA A 283 10.68 -28.20 4.43
N GLU A 284 11.65 -28.67 5.22
CA GLU A 284 11.97 -28.08 6.54
C GLU A 284 12.40 -26.60 6.46
N ASP A 285 12.88 -26.16 5.30
CA ASP A 285 13.44 -24.84 5.06
C ASP A 285 12.64 -24.05 4.00
N TYR A 286 11.33 -24.28 3.91
CA TYR A 286 10.46 -23.51 3.01
C TYR A 286 10.28 -22.05 3.47
N PHE A 287 9.90 -21.17 2.54
CA PHE A 287 9.48 -19.81 2.86
C PHE A 287 8.04 -19.83 3.36
N ASP A 288 7.78 -19.38 4.59
CA ASP A 288 6.44 -19.23 5.13
C ASP A 288 5.94 -17.79 4.93
N PRO A 289 4.92 -17.55 4.09
CA PRO A 289 4.34 -16.23 3.88
C PRO A 289 3.66 -15.63 5.12
N ASP A 290 3.24 -16.46 6.08
CA ASP A 290 2.56 -16.02 7.30
C ASP A 290 3.56 -15.49 8.35
N ASP A 291 4.85 -15.83 8.21
CA ASP A 291 5.90 -15.29 9.07
C ASP A 291 5.94 -13.76 8.97
N ASN A 292 5.99 -13.06 10.11
CA ASN A 292 6.09 -11.60 10.18
C ASN A 292 5.02 -10.84 9.35
N TRP A 293 3.84 -11.41 9.13
CA TRP A 293 2.74 -10.77 8.39
C TRP A 293 2.31 -9.40 8.96
N GLY A 294 2.60 -9.12 10.24
CA GLY A 294 2.37 -7.85 10.93
C GLY A 294 3.46 -6.79 10.70
N LEU A 295 4.50 -7.08 9.91
CA LEU A 295 5.70 -6.23 9.75
C LEU A 295 5.38 -4.75 9.44
N LEU A 296 4.36 -4.51 8.60
CA LEU A 296 3.91 -3.17 8.23
C LEU A 296 2.53 -2.80 8.82
N LEU A 297 1.72 -3.76 9.24
CA LEU A 297 0.35 -3.54 9.76
C LEU A 297 0.23 -3.60 11.30
N SER A 298 1.34 -3.47 12.02
CA SER A 298 1.53 -3.21 13.46
C SER A 298 0.48 -3.73 14.46
N PRO A 299 0.93 -4.56 15.41
CA PRO A 299 0.76 -6.00 15.35
C PRO A 299 -0.74 -6.38 15.33
N LEU A 300 -1.10 -7.26 14.40
CA LEU A 300 -2.32 -8.07 14.49
C LEU A 300 -2.07 -9.27 15.41
#